data_AF-A0AAQ3L6Y0-F1
#
_entry.id   AF-A0AAQ3L6Y0-F1
#
_cell.length_a   1.000
_cell.length_b   1.000
_cell.length_c   1.000
_cell.angle_alpha   90.00
_cell.angle_beta   90.00
_cell.angle_gamma   90.00
#
_symmetry.space_group_name_H-M   'P 1'
#
loop_
_entity.id
_entity.type
_entity.pdbx_description
1 polymer ?
#
loop_
_entity_poly.entity_id
_entity_poly.type
_entity_poly.pdbx_seq_one_letter_code
_entity_poly.pdbx_strand_id
1 'polypeptide(L)'
;MMKARTFIWLLVRPFYRLSKKARRIPGILVWQLYDRRRCLKLDRLKENLKSNNTLSYYNDLDQKLHKNESSSFIGIIKDVKLYGPYRLAITSSNKVIADNSVPIDSSVYKAVAYSLPSRLPNMSDVESNDSVLNLVNPLSCWYYHWMLECLTRLCPYDRACRSFSIQFSILIPNDAPSFIPESLKILGYEDRIVTSDKPVVLAKNFLVSSYRRINGRLPKSACQWLRNVFFRALDITSSDTTKPRDIYISRKHAQKRRVVNEEELTENLESRGFEIHELENLPLADQIKLFANARTVIAPHGGGLTNIIFSSRKDFHVIELNRANEPNGCYRNLASDNGLKFSQIACEEDDLDYIVDLNHVNYTLDSKR
;
A
#
# COMPACT_ATOMS: atom_id res chain seq x y z
N MET A 1 -4.51 -40.76 26.85
CA MET A 1 -5.09 -40.00 25.72
C MET A 1 -6.27 -39.19 26.23
N MET A 2 -6.05 -37.91 26.54
CA MET A 2 -7.07 -36.86 26.74
C MET A 2 -6.31 -35.66 27.31
N LYS A 3 -6.15 -34.57 26.56
CA LYS A 3 -5.79 -33.26 27.10
C LYS A 3 -6.01 -32.15 26.05
N ALA A 4 -6.45 -31.01 26.57
CA ALA A 4 -6.42 -29.67 25.98
C ALA A 4 -7.44 -29.34 24.86
N ARG A 5 -8.68 -29.00 25.26
CA ARG A 5 -9.62 -28.24 24.41
C ARG A 5 -10.32 -27.05 25.09
N THR A 6 -9.82 -26.54 26.23
CA THR A 6 -10.62 -25.62 27.07
C THR A 6 -9.96 -24.28 27.44
N PHE A 7 -9.14 -23.67 26.57
CA PHE A 7 -8.51 -22.38 26.94
C PHE A 7 -8.44 -21.29 25.85
N ILE A 8 -9.44 -21.22 24.96
CA ILE A 8 -9.63 -20.06 24.07
C ILE A 8 -11.09 -19.60 24.16
N TRP A 9 -11.48 -19.01 25.29
CA TRP A 9 -12.81 -18.40 25.45
C TRP A 9 -12.82 -17.06 26.20
N LEU A 10 -11.69 -16.36 26.31
CA LEU A 10 -11.66 -15.05 26.94
C LEU A 10 -10.80 -14.07 26.13
N LEU A 11 -11.40 -12.91 25.85
CA LEU A 11 -10.84 -11.68 25.24
C LEU A 11 -11.00 -11.46 23.72
N VAL A 12 -12.24 -11.50 23.20
CA VAL A 12 -12.77 -10.44 22.30
C VAL A 12 -14.31 -10.41 22.43
N ARG A 13 -14.86 -9.57 23.32
CA ARG A 13 -16.28 -9.20 23.24
C ARG A 13 -16.48 -8.26 22.05
N PRO A 14 -17.43 -8.52 21.13
CA PRO A 14 -17.71 -7.64 20.01
C PRO A 14 -18.65 -6.51 20.45
N PHE A 15 -18.12 -5.30 20.68
CA PHE A 15 -18.92 -4.11 20.45
C PHE A 15 -19.07 -3.96 18.94
N TYR A 16 -20.24 -4.29 18.39
CA TYR A 16 -20.92 -3.64 17.25
C TYR A 16 -22.15 -4.50 16.92
N ARG A 17 -23.34 -4.05 17.33
CA ARG A 17 -24.62 -4.61 16.88
C ARG A 17 -24.73 -4.43 15.36
N LEU A 18 -24.70 -5.53 14.61
CA LEU A 18 -25.00 -5.58 13.18
C LEU A 18 -26.46 -5.12 12.96
N SER A 19 -26.67 -3.97 12.31
CA SER A 19 -28.02 -3.54 11.93
C SER A 19 -28.51 -4.31 10.70
N LYS A 20 -29.70 -4.93 10.80
CA LYS A 20 -30.30 -5.84 9.80
C LYS A 20 -30.91 -5.15 8.55
N LYS A 21 -30.58 -3.90 8.22
CA LYS A 21 -31.16 -3.21 7.05
C LYS A 21 -30.24 -3.27 5.83
N ALA A 22 -30.15 -4.42 5.17
CA ALA A 22 -29.60 -4.54 3.83
C ALA A 22 -30.65 -4.10 2.79
N ARG A 23 -30.39 -3.04 2.01
CA ARG A 23 -31.21 -2.72 0.83
C ARG A 23 -30.79 -3.67 -0.31
N ARG A 24 -31.72 -4.49 -0.81
CA ARG A 24 -31.51 -5.37 -1.97
C ARG A 24 -31.14 -4.53 -3.20
N ILE A 25 -29.95 -4.75 -3.74
CA ILE A 25 -29.54 -4.27 -5.06
C ILE A 25 -29.56 -5.48 -6.00
N PRO A 26 -30.29 -5.45 -7.14
CA PRO A 26 -30.23 -6.52 -8.13
C PRO A 26 -28.78 -6.71 -8.60
N GLY A 27 -28.26 -7.94 -8.51
CA GLY A 27 -26.91 -8.30 -8.97
C GLY A 27 -25.75 -8.08 -7.98
N ILE A 28 -26.01 -7.70 -6.72
CA ILE A 28 -24.97 -7.54 -5.69
C ILE A 28 -25.30 -8.41 -4.47
N LEU A 29 -24.45 -9.39 -4.19
CA LEU A 29 -24.44 -10.11 -2.90
C LEU A 29 -23.57 -9.30 -1.93
N VAL A 30 -24.23 -8.54 -1.07
CA VAL A 30 -23.61 -7.60 -0.13
C VAL A 30 -23.41 -8.28 1.22
N TRP A 31 -22.16 -8.43 1.65
CA TRP A 31 -21.83 -8.63 3.07
C TRP A 31 -21.22 -7.32 3.59
N GLN A 32 -22.11 -6.47 4.11
CA GLN A 32 -21.94 -5.05 4.47
C GLN A 32 -21.86 -4.05 3.28
N LEU A 33 -22.65 -2.98 3.42
CA LEU A 33 -23.13 -2.02 2.42
C LEU A 33 -22.05 -1.52 1.43
N TYR A 34 -22.12 -1.94 0.16
CA TYR A 34 -21.49 -1.20 -0.93
C TYR A 34 -22.43 -0.06 -1.36
N ASP A 35 -22.03 1.19 -1.09
CA ASP A 35 -22.81 2.38 -1.41
C ASP A 35 -22.78 2.67 -2.93
N ARG A 36 -23.95 2.77 -3.58
CA ARG A 36 -24.06 3.13 -5.00
C ARG A 36 -23.42 4.48 -5.35
N ARG A 37 -23.21 5.37 -4.38
CA ARG A 37 -22.47 6.64 -4.56
C ARG A 37 -20.99 6.41 -4.91
N ARG A 38 -20.43 5.23 -4.65
CA ARG A 38 -19.06 4.81 -5.00
C ARG A 38 -18.91 4.34 -6.45
N CYS A 39 -20.00 4.29 -7.22
CA CYS A 39 -19.95 4.04 -8.66
C CYS A 39 -20.13 5.35 -9.44
N LEU A 40 -19.11 5.76 -10.18
CA LEU A 40 -19.12 6.99 -10.97
C LEU A 40 -19.59 6.71 -12.40
N LYS A 41 -20.44 7.58 -12.96
CA LYS A 41 -20.86 7.49 -14.37
C LYS A 41 -19.68 7.85 -15.28
N LEU A 42 -19.37 7.00 -16.25
CA LEU A 42 -18.24 7.17 -17.15
C LEU A 42 -18.32 8.48 -17.98
N ASP A 43 -19.51 8.88 -18.42
CA ASP A 43 -19.69 10.08 -19.23
C ASP A 43 -19.41 11.37 -18.43
N ARG A 44 -19.80 11.40 -17.15
CA ARG A 44 -19.45 12.51 -16.24
C ARG A 44 -17.95 12.61 -15.98
N LEU A 45 -17.24 11.47 -15.94
CA LEU A 45 -15.79 11.48 -15.86
C LEU A 45 -15.20 12.12 -17.11
N LYS A 46 -15.63 11.70 -18.31
CA LYS A 46 -15.16 12.28 -19.59
C LYS A 46 -15.43 13.77 -19.72
N GLU A 47 -16.58 14.26 -19.26
CA GLU A 47 -16.91 15.70 -19.24
C GLU A 47 -16.01 16.50 -18.30
N ASN A 48 -15.76 15.98 -17.09
CA ASN A 48 -14.86 16.61 -16.11
C ASN A 48 -13.37 16.55 -16.49
N LEU A 49 -13.00 15.63 -17.39
CA LEU A 49 -11.65 15.57 -17.98
C LEU A 49 -11.42 16.67 -19.01
N LYS A 50 -12.47 17.22 -19.62
CA LYS A 50 -12.35 18.33 -20.59
C LYS A 50 -12.28 19.70 -19.93
N SER A 51 -12.68 19.83 -18.67
CA SER A 51 -12.94 21.14 -18.04
C SER A 51 -11.83 21.67 -17.13
N ASN A 52 -10.65 21.02 -17.02
CA ASN A 52 -9.53 21.38 -16.12
C ASN A 52 -9.90 21.58 -14.63
N ASN A 53 -11.14 21.36 -14.21
CA ASN A 53 -11.66 21.57 -12.85
C ASN A 53 -11.66 20.28 -12.01
N THR A 54 -10.84 19.33 -12.45
CA THR A 54 -10.89 17.91 -12.11
C THR A 54 -10.47 17.65 -10.66
N LEU A 55 -9.49 18.39 -10.14
CA LEU A 55 -8.94 18.20 -8.80
C LEU A 55 -9.93 18.60 -7.67
N SER A 56 -10.67 19.70 -7.86
CA SER A 56 -11.65 20.21 -6.90
C SER A 56 -12.87 19.26 -6.79
N TYR A 57 -13.39 18.80 -7.94
CA TYR A 57 -14.50 17.84 -7.98
C TYR A 57 -14.16 16.53 -7.26
N TYR A 58 -12.93 16.05 -7.44
CA TYR A 58 -12.52 14.78 -6.85
C TYR A 58 -12.10 14.88 -5.38
N ASN A 59 -11.53 15.99 -4.93
CA ASN A 59 -11.32 16.25 -3.50
C ASN A 59 -12.66 16.32 -2.75
N ASP A 60 -13.68 16.94 -3.35
CA ASP A 60 -15.03 16.99 -2.79
C ASP A 60 -15.71 15.60 -2.81
N LEU A 61 -15.42 14.77 -3.81
CA LEU A 61 -15.88 13.39 -3.88
C LEU A 61 -15.19 12.49 -2.85
N ASP A 62 -13.87 12.60 -2.69
CA ASP A 62 -13.09 11.89 -1.67
C ASP A 62 -13.60 12.23 -0.28
N GLN A 63 -13.78 13.52 0.02
CA GLN A 63 -14.41 13.96 1.26
C GLN A 63 -15.84 13.44 1.42
N LYS A 64 -16.66 13.38 0.36
CA LYS A 64 -18.04 12.86 0.43
C LYS A 64 -18.10 11.34 0.59
N LEU A 65 -17.19 10.58 0.00
CA LEU A 65 -17.12 9.13 0.08
C LEU A 65 -16.47 8.64 1.38
N HIS A 66 -15.51 9.39 1.91
CA HIS A 66 -14.72 8.99 3.09
C HIS A 66 -15.10 9.72 4.39
N LYS A 67 -16.11 10.60 4.38
CA LYS A 67 -16.58 11.38 5.55
C LYS A 67 -17.02 10.55 6.78
N ASN A 68 -17.16 9.22 6.68
CA ASN A 68 -17.79 8.44 7.76
C ASN A 68 -17.32 6.98 7.95
N GLU A 69 -16.23 6.51 7.35
CA GLU A 69 -15.95 5.07 7.36
C GLU A 69 -14.63 4.68 8.04
N SER A 70 -14.76 4.39 9.34
CA SER A 70 -13.81 3.54 10.09
C SER A 70 -13.99 2.04 9.79
N SER A 71 -15.01 1.65 9.00
CA SER A 71 -15.36 0.26 8.70
C SER A 71 -14.84 -0.20 7.34
N SER A 72 -13.93 -1.16 7.33
CA SER A 72 -13.55 -1.88 6.10
C SER A 72 -14.72 -2.72 5.57
N PHE A 73 -14.95 -2.73 4.26
CA PHE A 73 -15.98 -3.59 3.63
C PHE A 73 -15.39 -4.51 2.55
N ILE A 74 -16.18 -5.52 2.18
CA ILE A 74 -16.01 -6.34 0.97
C ILE A 74 -17.32 -6.35 0.21
N GLY A 75 -17.25 -6.24 -1.11
CA GLY A 75 -18.35 -6.45 -2.02
C GLY A 75 -17.97 -7.40 -3.15
N ILE A 76 -18.97 -8.06 -3.71
CA ILE A 76 -18.86 -8.80 -4.98
C ILE A 76 -19.76 -8.13 -5.99
N ILE A 77 -19.18 -7.72 -7.11
CA ILE A 77 -19.89 -7.13 -8.25
C ILE A 77 -19.83 -8.10 -9.42
N LYS A 78 -20.96 -8.41 -10.02
CA LYS A 78 -21.03 -9.34 -11.16
C LYS A 78 -20.62 -8.66 -12.46
N ASP A 79 -20.01 -9.44 -13.35
CA ASP A 79 -19.76 -9.11 -14.76
C ASP A 79 -19.06 -7.74 -14.95
N VAL A 80 -17.90 -7.61 -14.30
CA VAL A 80 -17.06 -6.41 -14.35
C VAL A 80 -15.97 -6.60 -15.39
N LYS A 81 -15.78 -5.58 -16.22
CA LYS A 81 -14.68 -5.52 -17.18
C LYS A 81 -13.54 -4.70 -16.58
N LEU A 82 -12.34 -5.28 -16.56
CA LEU A 82 -11.11 -4.66 -16.10
C LEU A 82 -10.30 -4.24 -17.33
N TYR A 83 -10.22 -2.95 -17.56
CA TYR A 83 -9.61 -2.38 -18.76
C TYR A 83 -8.15 -1.97 -18.54
N GLY A 84 -7.33 -2.17 -19.57
CA GLY A 84 -5.96 -1.68 -19.65
C GLY A 84 -4.99 -2.32 -18.66
N PRO A 85 -3.74 -1.83 -18.63
CA PRO A 85 -2.69 -2.37 -17.75
C PRO A 85 -2.97 -2.14 -16.27
N TYR A 86 -3.74 -1.10 -15.94
CA TYR A 86 -4.09 -0.75 -14.55
C TYR A 86 -5.42 -1.32 -14.09
N ARG A 87 -6.08 -2.12 -14.94
CA ARG A 87 -7.28 -2.89 -14.59
C ARG A 87 -8.42 -2.05 -14.06
N LEU A 88 -8.69 -0.92 -14.75
CA LEU A 88 -9.80 -0.02 -14.44
C LEU A 88 -11.12 -0.80 -14.49
N ALA A 89 -11.79 -0.90 -13.34
CA ALA A 89 -12.99 -1.71 -13.20
C ALA A 89 -14.26 -0.95 -13.63
N ILE A 90 -14.94 -1.48 -14.64
CA ILE A 90 -16.17 -0.94 -15.22
C ILE A 90 -17.28 -2.00 -15.16
N THR A 91 -18.41 -1.65 -14.55
CA THR A 91 -19.60 -2.53 -14.48
C THR A 91 -20.27 -2.68 -15.85
N SER A 92 -21.09 -3.71 -16.05
CA SER A 92 -21.99 -3.86 -17.22
C SER A 92 -22.86 -2.63 -17.54
N SER A 93 -23.17 -1.80 -16.53
CA SER A 93 -23.90 -0.53 -16.69
C SER A 93 -23.02 0.70 -17.00
N ASN A 94 -21.78 0.49 -17.47
CA ASN A 94 -20.80 1.53 -17.81
C ASN A 94 -20.49 2.52 -16.67
N LYS A 95 -20.39 2.00 -15.44
CA LYS A 95 -19.96 2.76 -14.26
C LYS A 95 -18.58 2.31 -13.80
N VAL A 96 -17.75 3.27 -13.42
CA VAL A 96 -16.43 3.03 -12.83
C VAL A 96 -16.60 2.74 -11.34
N ILE A 97 -15.91 1.70 -10.85
CA ILE A 97 -15.87 1.34 -9.44
C ILE A 97 -14.78 2.16 -8.75
N ALA A 98 -15.15 3.17 -7.96
CA ALA A 98 -14.19 4.11 -7.38
C ALA A 98 -13.20 3.43 -6.42
N ASP A 99 -13.62 2.45 -5.62
CA ASP A 99 -12.75 1.72 -4.68
C ASP A 99 -11.70 0.80 -5.34
N ASN A 100 -11.76 0.65 -6.66
CA ASN A 100 -10.73 -0.01 -7.47
C ASN A 100 -9.71 1.00 -8.04
N SER A 101 -10.10 2.25 -8.17
CA SER A 101 -9.27 3.37 -8.57
C SER A 101 -8.59 3.96 -7.32
N VAL A 102 -7.27 4.17 -7.35
CA VAL A 102 -6.48 4.86 -6.29
C VAL A 102 -7.01 6.27 -6.05
N PRO A 103 -6.53 7.02 -5.00
CA PRO A 103 -7.22 8.21 -4.52
C PRO A 103 -7.45 9.13 -5.70
N ILE A 104 -8.63 9.73 -5.69
CA ILE A 104 -9.23 10.34 -6.85
C ILE A 104 -8.49 11.65 -7.15
N ASP A 105 -7.30 11.52 -7.72
CA ASP A 105 -6.43 12.56 -8.22
C ASP A 105 -6.04 12.23 -9.67
N SER A 106 -4.98 12.85 -10.18
CA SER A 106 -4.40 12.59 -11.52
C SER A 106 -4.23 11.10 -11.88
N SER A 107 -4.18 10.19 -10.90
CA SER A 107 -4.10 8.74 -11.09
C SER A 107 -5.37 8.14 -11.70
N VAL A 108 -6.57 8.63 -11.40
CA VAL A 108 -7.80 8.20 -12.10
C VAL A 108 -7.80 8.68 -13.54
N TYR A 109 -7.31 9.90 -13.78
CA TYR A 109 -7.11 10.39 -15.14
C TYR A 109 -6.13 9.52 -15.91
N LYS A 110 -4.97 9.19 -15.33
CA LYS A 110 -4.00 8.27 -15.94
C LYS A 110 -4.63 6.90 -16.16
N ALA A 111 -5.29 6.33 -15.15
CA ALA A 111 -5.98 5.04 -15.29
C ALA A 111 -6.98 5.07 -16.45
N VAL A 112 -7.81 6.10 -16.55
CA VAL A 112 -8.78 6.25 -17.64
C VAL A 112 -8.09 6.48 -18.99
N ALA A 113 -7.10 7.38 -19.07
CA ALA A 113 -6.40 7.71 -20.30
C ALA A 113 -5.60 6.52 -20.87
N TYR A 114 -4.93 5.75 -20.01
CA TYR A 114 -4.16 4.57 -20.40
C TYR A 114 -5.02 3.30 -20.54
N SER A 115 -6.22 3.25 -19.95
CA SER A 115 -7.08 2.05 -19.99
C SER A 115 -8.24 2.14 -20.96
N LEU A 116 -8.61 3.33 -21.43
CA LEU A 116 -9.60 3.46 -22.51
C LEU A 116 -8.94 3.01 -23.82
N PRO A 117 -9.45 1.94 -24.45
CA PRO A 117 -8.85 1.47 -25.68
C PRO A 117 -9.14 2.47 -26.81
N SER A 118 -8.16 2.69 -27.68
CA SER A 118 -8.28 3.54 -28.87
C SER A 118 -9.31 3.01 -29.88
N ARG A 119 -9.72 1.75 -29.75
CA ARG A 119 -10.82 1.10 -30.49
C ARG A 119 -11.66 0.23 -29.55
N LEU A 120 -12.91 -0.07 -29.94
CA LEU A 120 -13.72 -1.04 -29.19
C LEU A 120 -13.02 -2.41 -29.16
N PRO A 121 -12.95 -3.08 -27.98
CA PRO A 121 -12.32 -4.39 -27.86
C PRO A 121 -13.16 -5.45 -28.58
N ASN A 122 -12.48 -6.33 -29.33
CA ASN A 122 -13.06 -7.50 -29.98
C ASN A 122 -13.11 -8.70 -29.00
N MET A 123 -13.81 -9.78 -29.36
CA MET A 123 -13.89 -10.98 -28.52
C MET A 123 -12.52 -11.61 -28.19
N SER A 124 -11.54 -11.48 -29.08
CA SER A 124 -10.14 -11.92 -28.87
C SER A 124 -9.36 -11.09 -27.84
N ASP A 125 -9.87 -9.89 -27.51
CA ASP A 125 -9.25 -8.92 -26.61
C ASP A 125 -9.72 -9.11 -25.15
N VAL A 126 -10.59 -10.11 -24.90
CA VAL A 126 -11.21 -10.37 -23.60
C VAL A 126 -10.77 -11.72 -23.05
N GLU A 127 -10.17 -11.72 -21.87
CA GLU A 127 -9.97 -12.92 -21.05
C GLU A 127 -11.08 -13.04 -20.01
N SER A 128 -11.64 -14.23 -19.77
CA SER A 128 -12.63 -14.43 -18.71
C SER A 128 -12.01 -15.10 -17.50
N ASN A 129 -12.32 -14.58 -16.31
CA ASN A 129 -11.88 -15.11 -15.04
C ASN A 129 -13.05 -15.15 -14.04
N ASP A 130 -13.15 -16.21 -13.25
CA ASP A 130 -14.35 -16.48 -12.45
C ASP A 130 -14.48 -15.52 -11.26
N SER A 131 -13.47 -15.44 -10.40
CA SER A 131 -13.49 -14.56 -9.22
C SER A 131 -12.17 -13.82 -9.11
N VAL A 132 -12.19 -12.49 -9.24
CA VAL A 132 -10.98 -11.66 -9.32
C VAL A 132 -11.00 -10.57 -8.26
N LEU A 133 -9.91 -10.46 -7.51
CA LEU A 133 -9.55 -9.30 -6.72
C LEU A 133 -8.46 -8.51 -7.46
N ASN A 134 -8.75 -7.25 -7.80
CA ASN A 134 -7.73 -6.37 -8.38
C ASN A 134 -7.10 -5.46 -7.32
N LEU A 135 -5.80 -5.67 -7.09
CA LEU A 135 -4.96 -4.80 -6.25
C LEU A 135 -4.16 -3.78 -7.07
N VAL A 136 -4.09 -3.93 -8.39
CA VAL A 136 -3.28 -3.11 -9.30
C VAL A 136 -3.90 -1.75 -9.53
N ASN A 137 -3.03 -0.76 -9.67
CA ASN A 137 -3.42 0.57 -10.12
C ASN A 137 -2.21 1.37 -10.65
N PRO A 138 -2.35 2.61 -11.15
CA PRO A 138 -1.21 3.36 -11.73
C PRO A 138 -0.05 3.64 -10.78
N LEU A 139 -0.27 3.57 -9.46
CA LEU A 139 0.76 3.78 -8.45
C LEU A 139 1.32 2.46 -7.90
N SER A 140 0.76 1.30 -8.26
CA SER A 140 1.15 0.01 -7.67
C SER A 140 2.59 -0.41 -8.01
N CYS A 141 3.21 0.17 -9.03
CA CYS A 141 4.63 -0.04 -9.33
C CYS A 141 5.58 0.66 -8.34
N TRP A 142 5.07 1.53 -7.46
CA TRP A 142 5.85 2.17 -6.41
C TRP A 142 5.68 1.44 -5.09
N TYR A 143 6.80 1.03 -4.49
CA TYR A 143 6.83 0.22 -3.27
C TYR A 143 5.92 0.74 -2.14
N TYR A 144 5.95 2.06 -1.88
CA TYR A 144 5.12 2.70 -0.87
C TYR A 144 3.62 2.44 -1.08
N HIS A 145 3.13 2.65 -2.31
CA HIS A 145 1.71 2.49 -2.65
C HIS A 145 1.32 1.02 -2.65
N TRP A 146 2.18 0.13 -3.17
CA TRP A 146 1.90 -1.30 -3.13
C TRP A 146 1.73 -1.80 -1.69
N MET A 147 2.70 -1.50 -0.82
CA MET A 147 2.68 -1.96 0.56
C MET A 147 1.52 -1.35 1.34
N LEU A 148 1.36 -0.03 1.31
CA LEU A 148 0.42 0.65 2.21
C LEU A 148 -1.00 0.76 1.65
N GLU A 149 -1.18 0.75 0.33
CA GLU A 149 -2.49 0.99 -0.30
C GLU A 149 -3.05 -0.24 -1.00
N CYS A 150 -2.21 -1.03 -1.67
CA CYS A 150 -2.66 -2.23 -2.36
C CYS A 150 -2.80 -3.40 -1.39
N LEU A 151 -1.74 -3.78 -0.65
CA LEU A 151 -1.78 -4.96 0.22
C LEU A 151 -2.74 -4.80 1.40
N THR A 152 -2.94 -3.59 1.93
CA THR A 152 -3.87 -3.36 3.05
C THR A 152 -5.34 -3.58 2.69
N ARG A 153 -5.66 -3.69 1.39
CA ARG A 153 -6.98 -4.08 0.86
C ARG A 153 -7.27 -5.58 1.01
N LEU A 154 -6.26 -6.40 1.32
CA LEU A 154 -6.41 -7.81 1.70
C LEU A 154 -6.92 -7.99 3.14
N CYS A 155 -6.74 -6.99 4.00
CA CYS A 155 -7.15 -7.03 5.41
C CYS A 155 -8.59 -7.51 5.67
N PRO A 156 -9.63 -6.97 4.99
CA PRO A 156 -10.98 -7.47 5.22
C PRO A 156 -11.17 -8.89 4.69
N TYR A 157 -10.39 -9.31 3.68
CA TYR A 157 -10.47 -10.67 3.12
C TYR A 157 -9.82 -11.70 4.03
N ASP A 158 -8.76 -11.35 4.76
CA ASP A 158 -8.20 -12.24 5.79
C ASP A 158 -9.24 -12.60 6.86
N ARG A 159 -10.17 -11.67 7.18
CA ARG A 159 -11.29 -11.93 8.08
C ARG A 159 -12.44 -12.69 7.40
N ALA A 160 -12.79 -12.32 6.17
CA ALA A 160 -13.91 -12.91 5.45
C ALA A 160 -13.62 -14.32 4.91
N CYS A 161 -12.42 -14.59 4.40
CA CYS A 161 -12.04 -15.91 3.87
C CYS A 161 -12.11 -17.00 4.94
N ARG A 162 -11.70 -16.67 6.18
CA ARG A 162 -11.85 -17.57 7.34
C ARG A 162 -13.31 -17.91 7.67
N SER A 163 -14.25 -17.04 7.30
CA SER A 163 -15.67 -17.16 7.64
C SER A 163 -16.52 -17.73 6.50
N PHE A 164 -16.10 -17.56 5.24
CA PHE A 164 -16.96 -17.78 4.06
C PHE A 164 -16.30 -18.57 2.92
N SER A 165 -15.05 -19.04 3.07
CA SER A 165 -14.36 -19.87 2.07
C SER A 165 -14.37 -19.30 0.64
N ILE A 166 -14.19 -17.98 0.50
CA ILE A 166 -14.18 -17.31 -0.81
C ILE A 166 -12.85 -17.61 -1.52
N GLN A 167 -12.93 -18.23 -2.70
CA GLN A 167 -11.80 -18.42 -3.61
C GLN A 167 -11.77 -17.29 -4.63
N PHE A 168 -10.59 -16.74 -4.90
CA PHE A 168 -10.39 -15.67 -5.87
C PHE A 168 -8.95 -15.64 -6.36
N SER A 169 -8.76 -15.16 -7.58
CA SER A 169 -7.46 -14.84 -8.16
C SER A 169 -7.12 -13.38 -7.89
N ILE A 170 -5.83 -13.09 -7.69
CA ILE A 170 -5.28 -11.75 -7.55
C ILE A 170 -4.62 -11.41 -8.88
N LEU A 171 -5.19 -10.42 -9.56
CA LEU A 171 -4.63 -9.92 -10.80
C LEU A 171 -3.45 -8.99 -10.49
N ILE A 172 -2.30 -9.19 -11.13
CA ILE A 172 -1.13 -8.29 -11.10
C ILE A 172 -0.62 -7.96 -12.52
N PRO A 173 0.20 -6.90 -12.71
CA PRO A 173 0.83 -6.62 -14.01
C PRO A 173 1.77 -7.76 -14.44
N ASN A 174 1.95 -7.96 -15.75
CA ASN A 174 2.92 -8.93 -16.27
C ASN A 174 4.37 -8.53 -15.94
N ASP A 175 4.66 -7.23 -15.96
CA ASP A 175 5.96 -6.59 -15.70
C ASP A 175 6.04 -6.05 -14.26
N ALA A 176 5.36 -6.72 -13.33
CA ALA A 176 5.32 -6.30 -11.93
C ALA A 176 6.74 -6.25 -11.31
N PRO A 177 7.12 -5.16 -10.63
CA PRO A 177 8.33 -5.12 -9.82
C PRO A 177 8.38 -6.28 -8.82
N SER A 178 9.57 -6.83 -8.54
CA SER A 178 9.74 -8.08 -7.79
C SER A 178 9.04 -8.11 -6.42
N PHE A 179 8.99 -6.97 -5.73
CA PHE A 179 8.30 -6.85 -4.44
C PHE A 179 6.80 -7.19 -4.51
N ILE A 180 6.15 -7.07 -5.67
CA ILE A 180 4.73 -7.41 -5.86
C ILE A 180 4.52 -8.92 -5.71
N PRO A 181 5.05 -9.79 -6.59
CA PRO A 181 4.91 -11.24 -6.43
C PRO A 181 5.59 -11.75 -5.15
N GLU A 182 6.73 -11.20 -4.74
CA GLU A 182 7.39 -11.60 -3.48
C GLU A 182 6.49 -11.37 -2.27
N SER A 183 5.84 -10.20 -2.18
CA SER A 183 4.93 -9.91 -1.06
C SER A 183 3.73 -10.85 -1.03
N LEU A 184 3.13 -11.15 -2.19
CA LEU A 184 2.00 -12.08 -2.28
C LEU A 184 2.43 -13.51 -1.94
N LYS A 185 3.61 -13.92 -2.37
CA LYS A 185 4.21 -15.21 -2.02
C LYS A 185 4.42 -15.35 -0.51
N ILE A 186 5.07 -14.37 0.13
CA ILE A 186 5.26 -14.36 1.59
C ILE A 186 3.90 -14.48 2.30
N LEU A 187 2.87 -13.80 1.80
CA LEU A 187 1.53 -13.83 2.39
C LEU A 187 0.70 -15.09 2.04
N GLY A 188 1.27 -16.06 1.34
CA GLY A 188 0.61 -17.32 1.00
C GLY A 188 -0.41 -17.22 -0.15
N TYR A 189 -0.25 -16.24 -1.02
CA TYR A 189 -1.12 -16.00 -2.18
C TYR A 189 -0.49 -16.39 -3.52
N GLU A 190 0.67 -17.08 -3.53
CA GLU A 190 1.39 -17.47 -4.76
C GLU A 190 0.48 -18.20 -5.76
N ASP A 191 -0.27 -19.20 -5.30
CA ASP A 191 -1.19 -19.98 -6.14
C ASP A 191 -2.43 -19.19 -6.61
N ARG A 192 -2.59 -17.95 -6.16
CA ARG A 192 -3.71 -17.07 -6.55
C ARG A 192 -3.27 -15.98 -7.52
N ILE A 193 -1.98 -15.86 -7.80
CA ILE A 193 -1.47 -14.82 -8.70
C ILE A 193 -1.87 -15.18 -10.13
N VAL A 194 -2.54 -14.25 -10.80
CA VAL A 194 -2.83 -14.33 -12.23
C VAL A 194 -2.31 -13.06 -12.89
N THR A 195 -1.74 -13.21 -14.07
CA THR A 195 -1.37 -12.10 -14.94
C THR A 195 -2.14 -12.24 -16.25
N SER A 196 -2.25 -11.14 -16.99
CA SER A 196 -2.91 -11.14 -18.29
C SER A 196 -2.32 -10.04 -19.14
N ASP A 197 -2.05 -10.32 -20.41
CA ASP A 197 -1.65 -9.34 -21.43
C ASP A 197 -2.85 -8.74 -22.16
N LYS A 198 -4.06 -9.29 -21.91
CA LYS A 198 -5.26 -8.86 -22.62
C LYS A 198 -5.67 -7.44 -22.25
N PRO A 199 -6.10 -6.63 -23.23
CA PRO A 199 -6.61 -5.29 -22.98
C PRO A 199 -7.81 -5.27 -22.02
N VAL A 200 -8.60 -6.35 -22.00
CA VAL A 200 -9.76 -6.48 -21.13
C VAL A 200 -9.76 -7.83 -20.44
N VAL A 201 -10.00 -7.83 -19.13
CA VAL A 201 -10.32 -9.03 -18.36
C VAL A 201 -11.76 -8.92 -17.85
N LEU A 202 -12.61 -9.89 -18.21
CA LEU A 202 -13.96 -10.03 -17.70
C LEU A 202 -13.94 -10.86 -16.40
N ALA A 203 -14.19 -10.21 -15.28
CA ALA A 203 -14.39 -10.85 -13.99
C ALA A 203 -15.88 -11.15 -13.77
N LYS A 204 -16.28 -12.43 -13.75
CA LYS A 204 -17.67 -12.82 -13.46
C LYS A 204 -18.06 -12.43 -12.04
N ASN A 205 -17.13 -12.56 -11.10
CA ASN A 205 -17.23 -12.06 -9.73
C ASN A 205 -16.03 -11.15 -9.46
N PHE A 206 -16.27 -9.85 -9.41
CA PHE A 206 -15.25 -8.87 -9.04
C PHE A 206 -15.33 -8.56 -7.56
N LEU A 207 -14.27 -8.90 -6.84
CA LEU A 207 -14.11 -8.65 -5.42
C LEU A 207 -13.57 -7.23 -5.23
N VAL A 208 -14.31 -6.39 -4.52
CA VAL A 208 -13.94 -5.01 -4.19
C VAL A 208 -13.87 -4.83 -2.69
N SER A 209 -12.84 -4.16 -2.21
CA SER A 209 -12.72 -3.76 -0.80
C SER A 209 -12.43 -2.28 -0.69
N SER A 210 -12.82 -1.72 0.46
CA SER A 210 -12.62 -0.31 0.80
C SER A 210 -11.18 0.13 0.59
N TYR A 211 -10.97 1.25 -0.11
CA TYR A 211 -9.71 1.97 -0.02
C TYR A 211 -9.46 2.40 1.43
N ARG A 212 -8.25 2.18 1.94
CA ARG A 212 -7.98 2.22 3.38
C ARG A 212 -7.53 3.58 3.90
N ARG A 213 -7.33 4.62 3.07
CA ARG A 213 -6.95 5.94 3.59
C ARG A 213 -8.13 6.74 4.11
N ILE A 214 -7.88 7.48 5.18
CA ILE A 214 -8.79 8.47 5.76
C ILE A 214 -8.02 9.79 5.80
N ASN A 215 -8.52 10.84 5.13
CA ASN A 215 -7.84 12.13 4.99
C ASN A 215 -6.38 12.00 4.52
N GLY A 216 -6.15 11.15 3.50
CA GLY A 216 -4.81 10.90 2.98
C GLY A 216 -3.88 10.09 3.89
N ARG A 217 -4.33 9.61 5.06
CA ARG A 217 -3.51 8.82 6.00
C ARG A 217 -3.94 7.36 6.06
N LEU A 218 -2.99 6.45 6.24
CA LEU A 218 -3.28 5.04 6.50
C LEU A 218 -3.63 4.85 7.99
N PRO A 219 -4.79 4.27 8.33
CA PRO A 219 -5.13 3.98 9.72
C PRO A 219 -4.10 3.09 10.38
N LYS A 220 -3.73 3.41 11.62
CA LYS A 220 -2.81 2.61 12.45
C LYS A 220 -3.16 1.12 12.46
N SER A 221 -4.45 0.78 12.55
CA SER A 221 -4.91 -0.61 12.55
C SER A 221 -4.62 -1.35 11.23
N ALA A 222 -4.64 -0.67 10.08
CA ALA A 222 -4.27 -1.26 8.79
C ALA A 222 -2.76 -1.48 8.69
N CYS A 223 -1.97 -0.51 9.14
CA CYS A 223 -0.51 -0.62 9.22
C CYS A 223 -0.08 -1.78 10.15
N GLN A 224 -0.67 -1.85 11.35
CA GLN A 224 -0.43 -2.93 12.30
C GLN A 224 -0.86 -4.29 11.77
N TRP A 225 -2.01 -4.37 11.08
CA TRP A 225 -2.43 -5.62 10.43
C TRP A 225 -1.40 -6.08 9.40
N LEU A 226 -0.96 -5.18 8.52
CA LEU A 226 0.01 -5.49 7.48
C LEU A 226 1.33 -6.00 8.07
N ARG A 227 1.85 -5.28 9.06
CA ARG A 227 3.03 -5.70 9.82
C ARG A 227 2.84 -7.11 10.41
N ASN A 228 1.73 -7.36 11.08
CA ASN A 228 1.47 -8.62 11.78
C ASN A 228 1.35 -9.81 10.82
N VAL A 229 0.77 -9.62 9.64
CA VAL A 229 0.68 -10.72 8.65
C VAL A 229 2.05 -11.10 8.11
N PHE A 230 2.92 -10.11 7.84
CA PHE A 230 4.30 -10.37 7.42
C PHE A 230 5.14 -10.99 8.53
N PHE A 231 5.03 -10.47 9.75
CA PHE A 231 5.76 -11.00 10.91
C PHE A 231 5.42 -12.47 11.15
N ARG A 232 4.13 -12.81 11.10
CA ARG A 232 3.68 -14.20 11.22
C ARG A 232 4.17 -15.06 10.05
N ALA A 233 4.11 -14.55 8.82
CA ALA A 233 4.53 -15.31 7.65
C ALA A 233 6.04 -15.59 7.60
N LEU A 234 6.84 -14.72 8.21
CA LEU A 234 8.30 -14.81 8.24
C LEU A 234 8.86 -15.30 9.58
N ASP A 235 7.98 -15.77 10.48
CA ASP A 235 8.32 -16.19 11.85
C ASP A 235 9.17 -15.16 12.62
N ILE A 236 8.89 -13.88 12.41
CA ILE A 236 9.56 -12.78 13.13
C ILE A 236 8.87 -12.60 14.47
N THR A 237 9.50 -13.11 15.52
CA THR A 237 9.20 -12.73 16.91
C THR A 237 9.78 -11.35 17.19
N SER A 238 9.11 -10.54 18.02
CA SER A 238 9.62 -9.22 18.45
C SER A 238 11.10 -9.37 18.86
N SER A 239 11.98 -8.53 18.30
CA SER A 239 13.42 -8.76 18.35
C SER A 239 13.95 -8.77 19.79
N ASP A 240 14.26 -9.96 20.31
CA ASP A 240 15.12 -10.17 21.49
C ASP A 240 16.61 -10.20 21.06
N THR A 241 16.95 -9.64 19.90
CA THR A 241 18.36 -9.49 19.52
C THR A 241 19.02 -8.52 20.50
N THR A 242 20.01 -9.05 21.23
CA THR A 242 20.75 -8.33 22.27
C THR A 242 21.60 -7.20 21.71
N LYS A 243 21.82 -7.16 20.39
CA LYS A 243 22.57 -6.10 19.70
C LYS A 243 21.66 -5.29 18.76
N PRO A 244 21.39 -4.00 19.06
CA PRO A 244 20.72 -3.11 18.11
C PRO A 244 21.58 -2.90 16.86
N ARG A 245 20.95 -2.89 15.69
CA ARG A 245 21.60 -2.53 14.41
C ARG A 245 21.22 -1.10 14.04
N ASP A 246 22.20 -0.27 13.74
CA ASP A 246 21.96 1.03 13.13
C ASP A 246 22.30 0.91 11.65
N ILE A 247 21.38 1.33 10.79
CA ILE A 247 21.49 1.11 9.34
C ILE A 247 21.29 2.41 8.57
N TYR A 248 22.05 2.55 7.49
CA TYR A 248 21.84 3.54 6.46
C TYR A 248 21.31 2.84 5.21
N ILE A 249 20.25 3.40 4.63
CA ILE A 249 19.67 2.91 3.39
C ILE A 249 20.14 3.82 2.25
N SER A 250 21.07 3.29 1.44
CA SER A 250 21.56 3.99 0.26
C SER A 250 20.48 4.09 -0.80
N ARG A 251 20.60 5.13 -1.63
CA ARG A 251 19.82 5.31 -2.85
C ARG A 251 20.72 5.53 -4.07
N LYS A 252 21.98 5.09 -4.02
CA LYS A 252 23.00 5.39 -5.05
C LYS A 252 22.57 5.02 -6.48
N HIS A 253 21.75 3.98 -6.65
CA HIS A 253 21.23 3.53 -7.95
C HIS A 253 19.82 4.05 -8.28
N ALA A 254 19.24 4.91 -7.45
CA ALA A 254 17.95 5.53 -7.73
C ALA A 254 18.07 6.62 -8.80
N GLN A 255 16.96 6.90 -9.49
CA GLN A 255 16.91 7.96 -10.52
C GLN A 255 16.91 9.39 -9.95
N LYS A 256 16.67 9.55 -8.65
CA LYS A 256 16.60 10.83 -7.94
C LYS A 256 16.68 10.64 -6.44
N ARG A 257 16.96 11.74 -5.74
CA ARG A 257 17.09 11.82 -4.28
C ARG A 257 18.24 10.93 -3.81
N ARG A 258 19.31 10.90 -4.60
CA ARG A 258 20.59 10.33 -4.24
C ARG A 258 21.31 11.32 -3.32
N VAL A 259 22.31 10.83 -2.60
CA VAL A 259 23.23 11.70 -1.86
C VAL A 259 24.46 11.89 -2.74
N VAL A 260 24.80 13.14 -3.04
CA VAL A 260 25.92 13.47 -3.93
C VAL A 260 27.24 13.15 -3.24
N ASN A 261 27.39 13.54 -1.97
CA ASN A 261 28.53 13.23 -1.12
C ASN A 261 28.34 11.93 -0.31
N GLU A 262 27.81 10.87 -0.96
CA GLU A 262 27.46 9.62 -0.25
C GLU A 262 28.68 8.87 0.30
N GLU A 263 29.84 8.93 -0.35
CA GLU A 263 31.09 8.36 0.17
C GLU A 263 31.44 8.96 1.54
N GLU A 264 31.49 10.30 1.64
CA GLU A 264 31.78 10.98 2.91
C GLU A 264 30.76 10.65 4.01
N LEU A 265 29.48 10.55 3.63
CA LEU A 265 28.40 10.16 4.54
C LEU A 265 28.57 8.72 5.02
N THR A 266 28.82 7.78 4.12
CA THR A 266 28.94 6.35 4.46
C THR A 266 30.18 6.10 5.31
N GLU A 267 31.33 6.70 4.99
CA GLU A 267 32.55 6.65 5.83
C GLU A 267 32.29 7.20 7.25
N ASN A 268 31.59 8.35 7.35
CA ASN A 268 31.22 8.92 8.65
C ASN A 268 30.31 7.97 9.45
N LEU A 269 29.32 7.37 8.82
CA LEU A 269 28.35 6.47 9.48
C LEU A 269 28.99 5.13 9.87
N GLU A 270 29.80 4.53 9.00
CA GLU A 270 30.52 3.28 9.27
C GLU A 270 31.50 3.43 10.44
N SER A 271 32.19 4.57 10.55
CA SER A 271 33.05 4.87 11.72
C SER A 271 32.30 4.88 13.06
N ARG A 272 30.96 5.01 13.01
CA ARG A 272 30.05 4.99 14.16
C ARG A 272 29.29 3.66 14.31
N GLY A 273 29.64 2.66 13.51
CA GLY A 273 29.07 1.31 13.56
C GLY A 273 27.74 1.16 12.81
N PHE A 274 27.41 2.08 11.90
CA PHE A 274 26.29 1.86 10.99
C PHE A 274 26.64 0.84 9.92
N GLU A 275 25.63 0.11 9.50
CA GLU A 275 25.71 -0.77 8.34
C GLU A 275 25.04 -0.10 7.13
N ILE A 276 25.69 -0.20 5.96
CA ILE A 276 25.20 0.39 4.72
C ILE A 276 24.45 -0.66 3.91
N HIS A 277 23.21 -0.38 3.51
CA HIS A 277 22.37 -1.32 2.76
C HIS A 277 21.73 -0.66 1.53
N GLU A 278 21.72 -1.39 0.42
CA GLU A 278 20.95 -1.08 -0.79
C GLU A 278 19.79 -2.05 -0.88
N LEU A 279 18.57 -1.55 -0.68
CA LEU A 279 17.40 -2.43 -0.57
C LEU A 279 17.05 -3.13 -1.88
N GLU A 280 17.35 -2.53 -3.02
CA GLU A 280 17.17 -3.11 -4.35
C GLU A 280 17.94 -4.42 -4.55
N ASN A 281 19.00 -4.65 -3.78
CA ASN A 281 19.82 -5.86 -3.83
C ASN A 281 19.37 -6.93 -2.82
N LEU A 282 18.36 -6.63 -1.99
CA LEU A 282 17.87 -7.51 -0.94
C LEU A 282 16.48 -8.07 -1.27
N PRO A 283 16.27 -9.40 -1.11
CA PRO A 283 14.93 -9.97 -1.12
C PRO A 283 14.00 -9.28 -0.12
N LEU A 284 12.72 -9.16 -0.43
CA LEU A 284 11.74 -8.46 0.43
C LEU A 284 11.73 -9.02 1.86
N ALA A 285 11.83 -10.33 2.02
CA ALA A 285 11.89 -10.98 3.34
C ALA A 285 13.09 -10.48 4.17
N ASP A 286 14.23 -10.23 3.54
CA ASP A 286 15.44 -9.76 4.22
C ASP A 286 15.35 -8.27 4.52
N GLN A 287 14.75 -7.47 3.64
CA GLN A 287 14.42 -6.08 3.97
C GLN A 287 13.52 -5.98 5.21
N ILE A 288 12.48 -6.82 5.30
CA ILE A 288 11.57 -6.85 6.44
C ILE A 288 12.33 -7.21 7.73
N LYS A 289 13.16 -8.25 7.69
CA LYS A 289 13.99 -8.68 8.84
C LYS A 289 15.02 -7.64 9.24
N LEU A 290 15.61 -6.93 8.27
CA LEU A 290 16.56 -5.85 8.49
C LEU A 290 15.90 -4.72 9.32
N PHE A 291 14.75 -4.21 8.86
CA PHE A 291 14.03 -3.17 9.56
C PHE A 291 13.43 -3.65 10.89
N ALA A 292 13.04 -4.92 11.01
CA ALA A 292 12.55 -5.49 12.26
C ALA A 292 13.60 -5.42 13.39
N ASN A 293 14.88 -5.52 13.06
CA ASN A 293 15.99 -5.49 14.02
C ASN A 293 16.69 -4.12 14.13
N ALA A 294 16.36 -3.17 13.26
CA ALA A 294 16.97 -1.85 13.26
C ALA A 294 16.57 -1.04 14.51
N ARG A 295 17.52 -0.28 15.05
CA ARG A 295 17.34 0.77 16.06
C ARG A 295 17.39 2.12 15.36
N THR A 296 18.54 2.39 14.76
CA THR A 296 18.91 3.42 13.79
C THR A 296 18.42 3.23 12.36
N VAL A 297 17.56 4.04 11.74
CA VAL A 297 17.46 4.08 10.26
C VAL A 297 17.74 5.48 9.77
N ILE A 298 18.78 5.65 8.96
CA ILE A 298 19.03 6.87 8.18
C ILE A 298 18.76 6.55 6.72
N ALA A 299 18.00 7.38 6.01
CA ALA A 299 17.80 7.18 4.57
C ALA A 299 17.40 8.48 3.88
N PRO A 300 17.79 8.69 2.62
CA PRO A 300 17.19 9.72 1.82
C PRO A 300 15.74 9.39 1.48
N HIS A 301 14.92 10.43 1.34
CA HIS A 301 13.48 10.29 1.13
C HIS A 301 13.16 9.41 -0.09
N GLY A 302 12.41 8.32 0.13
CA GLY A 302 12.07 7.38 -0.95
C GLY A 302 11.39 6.11 -0.44
N GLY A 303 10.99 5.25 -1.39
CA GLY A 303 10.17 4.06 -1.12
C GLY A 303 10.70 3.15 -0.02
N GLY A 304 12.03 3.03 0.13
CA GLY A 304 12.67 2.20 1.16
C GLY A 304 12.22 2.52 2.60
N LEU A 305 11.91 3.79 2.90
CA LEU A 305 11.39 4.22 4.19
C LEU A 305 9.98 3.66 4.50
N THR A 306 9.30 3.04 3.54
CA THR A 306 8.05 2.30 3.80
C THR A 306 8.28 1.17 4.80
N ASN A 307 9.48 0.58 4.81
CA ASN A 307 9.82 -0.54 5.69
C ASN A 307 9.87 -0.18 7.19
N ILE A 308 9.81 1.12 7.57
CA ILE A 308 9.73 1.51 8.99
C ILE A 308 8.51 0.91 9.71
N ILE A 309 7.47 0.51 8.98
CA ILE A 309 6.30 -0.19 9.54
C ILE A 309 6.66 -1.53 10.18
N PHE A 310 7.81 -2.11 9.81
CA PHE A 310 8.31 -3.39 10.33
C PHE A 310 9.23 -3.22 11.55
N SER A 311 9.58 -2.00 11.97
CA SER A 311 10.44 -1.75 13.14
C SER A 311 9.92 -2.35 14.44
N SER A 312 10.63 -3.28 15.09
CA SER A 312 10.11 -3.95 16.32
C SER A 312 10.65 -3.42 17.64
N ARG A 313 11.65 -2.55 17.55
CA ARG A 313 12.31 -1.96 18.71
C ARG A 313 11.55 -0.78 19.30
N LYS A 314 11.52 -0.68 20.62
CA LYS A 314 10.92 0.45 21.34
C LYS A 314 11.75 1.74 21.21
N ASP A 315 13.05 1.60 21.06
CA ASP A 315 14.02 2.68 20.84
C ASP A 315 14.25 2.95 19.35
N PHE A 316 13.39 2.45 18.46
CA PHE A 316 13.49 2.71 17.02
C PHE A 316 13.40 4.20 16.69
N HIS A 317 14.29 4.66 15.81
CA HIS A 317 14.32 6.02 15.27
C HIS A 317 14.58 5.99 13.77
N VAL A 318 13.72 6.66 13.01
CA VAL A 318 13.98 7.00 11.60
C VAL A 318 14.46 8.45 11.45
N ILE A 319 15.59 8.64 10.77
CA ILE A 319 16.16 9.93 10.37
C ILE A 319 16.04 10.01 8.86
N GLU A 320 15.15 10.87 8.39
CA GLU A 320 14.97 11.10 6.96
C GLU A 320 15.92 12.22 6.48
N LEU A 321 16.69 11.95 5.41
CA LEU A 321 17.42 12.98 4.67
C LEU A 321 16.48 13.51 3.58
N ASN A 322 16.12 14.79 3.68
CA ASN A 322 15.12 15.39 2.80
C ASN A 322 15.31 16.89 2.66
N ARG A 323 14.63 17.48 1.68
CA ARG A 323 14.62 18.93 1.44
C ARG A 323 14.00 19.65 2.64
N ALA A 324 14.55 20.82 3.00
CA ALA A 324 14.05 21.62 4.12
C ALA A 324 12.53 21.90 4.01
N ASN A 325 12.06 22.19 2.80
CA ASN A 325 10.69 22.58 2.49
C ASN A 325 9.88 21.49 1.78
N GLU A 326 10.24 20.21 1.91
CA GLU A 326 9.48 19.13 1.26
C GLU A 326 8.02 19.10 1.76
N PRO A 327 7.01 19.38 0.91
CA PRO A 327 5.61 19.35 1.32
C PRO A 327 5.13 17.94 1.66
N ASN A 328 5.81 16.90 1.17
CA ASN A 328 5.43 15.51 1.39
C ASN A 328 5.94 14.94 2.73
N GLY A 329 5.17 15.17 3.80
CA GLY A 329 5.42 14.58 5.12
C GLY A 329 4.96 13.13 5.29
N CYS A 330 4.92 12.30 4.24
CA CYS A 330 4.32 10.95 4.31
C CYS A 330 5.00 10.04 5.35
N TYR A 331 6.33 10.04 5.44
CA TYR A 331 7.06 9.20 6.41
C TYR A 331 7.01 9.79 7.83
N ARG A 332 6.99 11.11 7.99
CA ARG A 332 6.71 11.78 9.27
C ARG A 332 5.33 11.38 9.81
N ASN A 333 4.31 11.41 8.95
CA ASN A 333 2.95 10.98 9.29
C ASN A 333 2.92 9.48 9.61
N LEU A 334 3.55 8.64 8.79
CA LEU A 334 3.60 7.19 9.01
C LEU A 334 4.28 6.85 10.35
N ALA A 335 5.38 7.52 10.68
CA ALA A 335 6.07 7.37 11.96
C ALA A 335 5.16 7.82 13.12
N SER A 336 4.60 9.02 13.04
CA SER A 336 3.69 9.58 14.07
C SER A 336 2.48 8.70 14.33
N ASP A 337 1.78 8.27 13.27
CA ASP A 337 0.58 7.42 13.37
C ASP A 337 0.90 6.03 13.98
N ASN A 338 2.16 5.59 13.91
CA ASN A 338 2.63 4.33 14.51
C ASN A 338 3.41 4.51 15.83
N GLY A 339 3.57 5.75 16.33
CA GLY A 339 4.29 6.04 17.57
C GLY A 339 5.80 5.85 17.47
N LEU A 340 6.39 6.00 16.29
CA LEU A 340 7.82 5.89 16.05
C LEU A 340 8.51 7.26 16.21
N LYS A 341 9.76 7.27 16.68
CA LYS A 341 10.57 8.49 16.70
C LYS A 341 11.00 8.85 15.27
N PHE A 342 10.84 10.12 14.92
CA PHE A 342 11.16 10.65 13.60
C PHE A 342 11.99 11.92 13.73
N SER A 343 13.06 12.01 12.95
CA SER A 343 13.82 13.24 12.71
C SER A 343 13.95 13.45 11.21
N GLN A 344 14.07 14.70 10.79
CA GLN A 344 14.43 15.04 9.43
C GLN A 344 15.69 15.89 9.48
N ILE A 345 16.66 15.57 8.64
CA ILE A 345 17.81 16.41 8.35
C ILE A 345 17.52 17.11 7.04
N ALA A 346 17.49 18.44 7.09
CA ALA A 346 17.35 19.29 5.92
C ALA A 346 18.64 19.22 5.09
N CYS A 347 18.54 18.70 3.87
CA CYS A 347 19.64 18.63 2.92
C CYS A 347 19.59 19.81 1.95
N GLU A 348 20.76 20.23 1.48
CA GLU A 348 20.87 21.11 0.32
C GLU A 348 20.47 20.34 -0.93
N GLU A 349 19.83 21.04 -1.87
CA GLU A 349 19.36 20.46 -3.13
C GLU A 349 20.42 20.62 -4.21
N ASP A 350 20.78 19.51 -4.87
CA ASP A 350 21.55 19.51 -6.11
C ASP A 350 20.70 18.85 -7.20
N ASP A 351 20.01 19.68 -7.99
CA ASP A 351 18.97 19.26 -8.96
C ASP A 351 17.88 18.35 -8.34
N LEU A 352 17.93 17.04 -8.64
CA LEU A 352 17.00 16.04 -8.11
C LEU A 352 17.55 15.30 -6.88
N ASP A 353 18.77 15.59 -6.47
CA ASP A 353 19.57 14.90 -5.45
C ASP A 353 19.87 15.81 -4.25
N TYR A 354 20.62 15.29 -3.28
CA TYR A 354 20.87 15.91 -1.98
C TYR A 354 22.36 16.03 -1.68
N ILE A 355 22.75 17.14 -1.07
CA ILE A 355 24.02 17.31 -0.38
C ILE A 355 23.75 17.29 1.13
N VAL A 356 24.47 16.43 1.86
CA VAL A 356 24.21 16.17 3.28
C VAL A 356 25.29 16.82 4.15
N ASP A 357 24.86 17.64 5.11
CA ASP A 357 25.74 18.19 6.15
C ASP A 357 26.04 17.14 7.23
N LEU A 358 27.27 16.64 7.23
CA LEU A 358 27.76 15.65 8.19
C LEU A 358 27.78 16.16 9.62
N ASN A 359 27.97 17.46 9.85
CA ASN A 359 27.93 18.01 11.21
C ASN A 359 26.53 17.92 11.79
N HIS A 360 25.51 18.20 10.98
CA HIS A 360 24.12 18.06 11.39
C HIS A 360 23.73 16.59 11.61
N VAL A 361 24.23 15.67 10.78
CA VAL A 361 24.11 14.21 11.00
C VAL A 361 24.75 13.82 12.34
N ASN A 362 25.97 14.30 12.60
CA ASN A 362 26.69 14.02 13.84
C ASN A 362 25.95 14.52 15.08
N TYR A 363 25.56 15.79 15.08
CA TYR A 363 24.76 16.41 16.14
C TYR A 363 23.43 15.69 16.39
N THR A 364 22.73 15.29 15.33
CA THR A 364 21.44 14.57 15.43
C THR A 364 21.61 13.19 16.07
N LEU A 365 22.75 12.52 15.84
CA LEU A 365 23.04 11.22 16.43
C LEU A 365 23.57 11.34 17.86
N ASP A 366 24.34 12.38 18.19
CA ASP A 366 24.89 12.58 19.53
C ASP A 366 23.84 13.08 20.53
N SER A 367 22.90 13.92 20.11
CA SER A 367 21.77 14.39 20.93
C SER A 367 20.80 13.28 21.38
N LYS A 368 21.05 12.04 20.96
CA LYS A 368 20.22 10.85 21.25
C LYS A 368 20.92 9.80 22.12
N ARG A 369 22.23 9.94 22.34
CA ARG A 369 22.97 9.16 23.34
C ARG A 369 22.68 9.72 24.72
#